data_AF-A0A7K2KT05-F1
#
_entry.id   AF-A0A7K2KT05-F1
#
_cell.length_a   1.000
_cell.length_b   1.000
_cell.length_c   1.000
_cell.angle_alpha   90.00
_cell.angle_beta   90.00
_cell.angle_gamma   90.00
#
_symmetry.space_group_name_H-M   'P 1'
#
loop_
_entity.id
_entity.type
_entity.pdbx_description
1 polymer ?
#
loop_
_entity_poly.entity_id
_entity_poly.type
_entity_poly.pdbx_seq_one_letter_code
_entity_poly.pdbx_strand_id
1 'polypeptide(L)'
;IRDLATGARTLAATLKSSDGDLRRLLAVTPDATGQVSGLLRDLDPSLSVVLANLLTTSEIAVTRQRGMEELFVKYPAAVSAGATTVEGGRMNFGMAVTFFKPLPCTAGYGGTRYRNGLDLGTAPALNTGAACTGSAAAGVNVRGSAHAPKGGPVPSPARPGSLPSGSTGATGGTGGTSGTSSTGQALPGALALPGQSGGPTDMAGLLGLDTGSAR
;
A
#
# COMPACT_ATOMS: atom_id res chain seq x y z
N ILE A 1 -36.45 -17.44 -37.12
CA ILE A 1 -36.07 -16.79 -38.42
C ILE A 1 -36.78 -15.45 -38.60
N ARG A 2 -38.12 -15.35 -38.45
CA ARG A 2 -38.85 -14.08 -38.56
C ARG A 2 -38.44 -13.03 -37.50
N ASP A 3 -38.31 -13.43 -36.24
CA ASP A 3 -37.94 -12.48 -35.17
C ASP A 3 -36.52 -11.92 -35.32
N LEU A 4 -35.58 -12.74 -35.81
CA LEU A 4 -34.23 -12.31 -36.15
C LEU A 4 -34.25 -11.27 -37.29
N ALA A 5 -35.06 -11.51 -38.33
CA ALA A 5 -35.20 -10.58 -39.44
C ALA A 5 -35.82 -9.24 -39.01
N THR A 6 -36.80 -9.27 -38.11
CA THR A 6 -37.40 -8.06 -37.53
C THR A 6 -36.40 -7.31 -36.66
N GLY A 7 -35.70 -8.02 -35.77
CA GLY A 7 -34.67 -7.42 -34.91
C GLY A 7 -33.52 -6.78 -35.71
N ALA A 8 -33.07 -7.42 -36.79
CA ALA A 8 -32.05 -6.87 -37.67
C ALA A 8 -32.51 -5.58 -38.37
N ARG A 9 -33.78 -5.50 -38.80
CA ARG A 9 -34.34 -4.28 -39.40
C ARG A 9 -34.45 -3.15 -38.38
N THR A 10 -34.93 -3.44 -37.17
CA THR A 10 -35.03 -2.44 -36.10
C THR A 10 -33.65 -1.92 -35.73
N LEU A 11 -32.65 -2.79 -35.57
CA LEU A 11 -31.27 -2.39 -35.30
C LEU A 11 -30.70 -1.50 -36.41
N ALA A 12 -30.87 -1.88 -37.68
CA ALA A 12 -30.40 -1.09 -38.80
C ALA A 12 -31.10 0.29 -38.89
N ALA A 13 -32.40 0.35 -38.62
CA ALA A 13 -33.15 1.60 -38.56
C ALA A 13 -32.66 2.51 -37.43
N THR A 14 -32.43 1.96 -36.24
CA THR A 14 -31.89 2.69 -35.07
C THR A 14 -30.45 3.16 -35.30
N LEU A 15 -29.61 2.33 -35.93
CA LEU A 15 -28.25 2.75 -36.29
C LEU A 15 -28.30 3.89 -37.31
N LYS A 16 -29.20 3.80 -38.28
CA LYS A 16 -29.35 4.85 -39.29
C LYS A 16 -29.90 6.15 -38.70
N SER A 17 -30.81 6.08 -37.73
CA SER A 17 -31.30 7.27 -37.03
C SER A 17 -30.23 7.91 -36.15
N SER A 18 -29.30 7.11 -35.61
CA SER A 18 -28.24 7.57 -34.70
C SER A 18 -26.90 7.90 -35.40
N ASP A 19 -26.78 7.62 -36.70
CA ASP A 19 -25.57 7.80 -37.51
C ASP A 19 -25.06 9.26 -37.51
N GLY A 20 -25.96 10.25 -37.49
CA GLY A 20 -25.60 11.66 -37.36
C GLY A 20 -24.97 11.99 -36.00
N ASP A 21 -25.53 11.46 -34.92
CA ASP A 21 -25.02 11.66 -33.56
C ASP A 21 -23.68 10.94 -33.36
N LEU A 22 -23.53 9.73 -33.90
CA LEU A 22 -22.26 9.01 -33.87
C LEU A 22 -21.16 9.76 -34.63
N ARG A 23 -21.46 10.31 -35.81
CA ARG A 23 -20.49 11.13 -36.55
C ARG A 23 -20.13 12.42 -35.82
N ARG A 24 -21.10 13.05 -35.17
CA ARG A 24 -20.85 14.22 -34.33
C ARG A 24 -19.95 13.86 -33.14
N LEU A 25 -20.22 12.74 -32.48
CA LEU A 25 -19.39 12.25 -31.38
C LEU A 25 -17.96 12.00 -31.87
N LEU A 26 -17.78 11.29 -32.99
CA LEU A 26 -16.46 11.03 -33.57
C LEU A 26 -15.72 12.31 -33.98
N ALA A 27 -16.43 13.34 -34.41
CA ALA A 27 -15.83 14.63 -34.74
C ALA A 27 -15.37 15.41 -33.49
N VAL A 28 -16.11 15.34 -32.39
CA VAL A 28 -15.84 16.11 -31.16
C VAL A 28 -14.87 15.38 -30.21
N THR A 29 -14.84 14.05 -30.27
CA THR A 29 -14.03 13.22 -29.35
C THR A 29 -12.53 13.52 -29.38
N PRO A 30 -11.88 13.73 -30.54
CA PRO A 30 -10.44 14.02 -30.59
C PRO A 30 -10.08 15.31 -29.86
N ASP A 31 -10.83 16.39 -30.06
CA ASP A 31 -10.58 17.68 -29.42
C ASP A 31 -10.77 17.60 -27.90
N ALA A 32 -11.85 16.94 -27.46
CA ALA A 32 -12.09 16.70 -26.04
C ALA A 32 -10.98 15.86 -25.40
N THR A 33 -10.50 14.83 -26.11
CA THR A 33 -9.38 13.99 -25.66
C THR A 33 -8.07 14.78 -25.60
N GLY A 34 -7.83 15.68 -26.55
CA GLY A 34 -6.68 16.58 -26.56
C GLY A 34 -6.68 17.52 -25.36
N GLN A 35 -7.82 18.08 -24.99
CA GLN A 35 -7.95 18.95 -23.82
C GLN A 35 -7.72 18.20 -22.50
N VAL A 36 -8.30 17.01 -22.37
CA VAL A 36 -8.10 16.16 -21.18
C VAL A 36 -6.64 15.74 -21.06
N SER A 37 -6.02 15.29 -22.15
CA SER A 37 -4.60 14.91 -22.15
C SER A 37 -3.67 16.08 -21.86
N GLY A 38 -3.98 17.28 -22.37
CA GLY A 38 -3.28 18.51 -22.03
C GLY A 38 -3.33 18.81 -20.53
N LEU A 39 -4.52 18.79 -19.94
CA LEU A 39 -4.68 18.99 -18.49
C LEU A 39 -3.91 17.96 -17.67
N LEU A 40 -3.93 16.69 -18.06
CA LEU A 40 -3.19 15.65 -17.35
C LEU A 40 -1.66 15.86 -17.43
N ARG A 41 -1.16 16.33 -18.58
CA ARG A 41 0.26 16.69 -18.73
C ARG A 41 0.63 17.90 -17.88
N ASP A 42 -0.25 18.89 -17.77
CA ASP A 42 -0.02 20.08 -16.93
C ASP A 42 0.00 19.75 -15.42
N LEU A 43 -0.75 18.72 -15.01
CA LEU A 43 -0.80 18.25 -13.62
C LEU A 43 0.35 17.31 -13.26
N ASP A 44 1.05 16.75 -14.24
CA ASP A 44 2.22 15.91 -14.03
C ASP A 44 3.47 16.75 -13.70
N PRO A 45 4.33 16.30 -12.75
CA PRO A 45 4.27 15.05 -11.99
C PRO A 45 3.50 15.17 -10.65
N SER A 46 2.91 16.32 -10.34
CA SER A 46 2.33 16.57 -9.01
C SER A 46 1.17 15.62 -8.68
N LEU A 47 0.29 15.37 -9.65
CA LEU A 47 -0.85 14.47 -9.49
C LEU A 47 -0.40 13.02 -9.29
N SER A 48 0.56 12.55 -10.09
CA SER A 48 1.07 11.18 -10.01
C SER A 48 1.77 10.91 -8.66
N VAL A 49 2.47 11.90 -8.10
CA VAL A 49 3.07 11.82 -6.77
C VAL A 49 2.01 11.75 -5.66
N VAL A 50 0.98 12.59 -5.72
CA VAL A 50 -0.10 12.56 -4.71
C VAL A 50 -0.84 11.23 -4.74
N LEU A 51 -1.17 10.73 -5.93
CA LEU A 51 -1.82 9.43 -6.08
C LEU A 51 -0.95 8.28 -5.52
N ALA A 52 0.36 8.29 -5.78
CA ALA A 52 1.27 7.30 -5.22
C ALA A 52 1.34 7.36 -3.67
N ASN A 53 1.37 8.56 -3.10
CA ASN A 53 1.36 8.73 -1.64
C ASN A 53 0.05 8.25 -1.01
N LEU A 54 -1.10 8.55 -1.64
CA LEU A 54 -2.42 8.10 -1.18
C LEU A 54 -2.58 6.58 -1.31
N LEU A 55 -2.11 5.99 -2.41
CA LEU A 55 -2.16 4.55 -2.62
C LEU A 55 -1.29 3.81 -1.58
N THR A 56 -0.05 4.27 -1.38
CA THR A 56 0.84 3.72 -0.35
C THR A 56 0.19 3.77 1.04
N THR A 57 -0.41 4.91 1.38
CA THR A 57 -1.09 5.08 2.67
C THR A 57 -2.30 4.14 2.80
N SER A 58 -3.08 4.01 1.73
CA SER A 58 -4.25 3.13 1.70
C SER A 58 -3.86 1.66 1.86
N GLU A 59 -2.81 1.21 1.17
CA GLU A 59 -2.29 -0.15 1.30
C GLU A 59 -1.79 -0.43 2.72
N ILE A 60 -1.09 0.52 3.34
CA ILE A 60 -0.64 0.40 4.73
C ILE A 60 -1.86 0.29 5.67
N ALA A 61 -2.87 1.15 5.50
CA ALA A 61 -4.07 1.16 6.34
C ALA A 61 -4.82 -0.18 6.25
N VAL A 62 -5.04 -0.71 5.05
CA VAL A 62 -5.68 -2.02 4.84
C VAL A 62 -4.84 -3.15 5.47
N THR A 63 -3.53 -3.12 5.26
CA THR A 63 -2.59 -4.11 5.80
C THR A 63 -2.56 -4.11 7.34
N ARG A 64 -2.90 -2.98 7.97
CA ARG A 64 -2.87 -2.80 9.44
C ARG A 64 -4.26 -2.74 10.09
N GLN A 65 -5.33 -3.00 9.34
CA GLN A 65 -6.72 -2.90 9.82
C GLN A 65 -6.96 -3.62 11.14
N ARG A 66 -6.54 -4.89 11.28
CA ARG A 66 -6.72 -5.65 12.52
C ARG A 66 -6.03 -5.03 13.74
N GLY A 67 -4.88 -4.39 13.53
CA GLY A 67 -4.17 -3.67 14.60
C GLY A 67 -4.89 -2.40 15.01
N MET A 68 -5.49 -1.69 14.04
CA MET A 68 -6.31 -0.51 14.31
C MET A 68 -7.60 -0.88 15.06
N GLU A 69 -8.26 -1.97 14.68
CA GLU A 69 -9.44 -2.49 15.39
C GLU A 69 -9.12 -2.81 16.85
N GLU A 70 -8.04 -3.55 17.10
CA GLU A 70 -7.58 -3.85 18.47
C GLU A 70 -7.26 -2.56 19.24
N LEU A 71 -6.59 -1.59 18.61
CA LEU A 71 -6.33 -0.29 19.21
C LEU A 71 -7.62 0.42 19.60
N PHE A 72 -8.60 0.52 18.71
CA PHE A 72 -9.86 1.21 19.00
C PHE A 72 -10.72 0.48 20.04
N VAL A 73 -10.62 -0.84 20.16
CA VAL A 73 -11.30 -1.60 21.21
C VAL A 73 -10.61 -1.43 22.57
N LYS A 74 -9.28 -1.45 22.61
CA LYS A 74 -8.51 -1.39 23.87
C LYS A 74 -8.28 0.02 24.39
N TYR A 75 -8.20 1.01 23.50
CA TYR A 75 -7.86 2.38 23.83
C TYR A 75 -8.83 3.02 24.85
N PRO A 76 -10.17 2.92 24.69
CA PRO A 76 -11.09 3.48 25.69
C PRO A 76 -10.92 2.86 27.08
N ALA A 77 -10.66 1.54 27.16
CA ALA A 77 -10.42 0.85 28.43
C ALA A 77 -9.11 1.29 29.10
N ALA A 78 -8.07 1.57 28.31
CA ALA A 78 -6.81 2.11 28.82
C ALA A 78 -6.99 3.54 29.37
N VAL A 79 -7.75 4.38 28.66
CA VAL A 79 -8.04 5.76 29.09
C VAL A 79 -8.92 5.77 30.34
N SER A 80 -9.93 4.91 30.43
CA SER A 80 -10.82 4.85 31.60
C SER A 80 -10.09 4.42 32.87
N ALA A 81 -9.17 3.45 32.78
CA ALA A 81 -8.32 3.05 33.89
C ALA A 81 -7.41 4.21 34.38
N GLY A 82 -6.98 5.10 33.48
CA GLY A 82 -6.27 6.31 33.86
C GLY A 82 -7.18 7.31 34.59
N ALA A 83 -8.39 7.52 34.09
CA ALA A 83 -9.35 8.46 34.67
C ALA A 83 -9.75 8.09 36.11
N THR A 84 -9.85 6.79 36.44
CA THR A 84 -10.15 6.35 37.82
C THR A 84 -9.06 6.69 38.84
N THR A 85 -7.88 7.11 38.39
CA THR A 85 -6.78 7.50 39.28
C THR A 85 -6.99 8.91 39.84
N VAL A 86 -7.80 9.75 39.20
CA VAL A 86 -8.00 11.15 39.57
C VAL A 86 -9.33 11.32 40.30
N GLU A 87 -9.28 11.66 41.59
CA GLU A 87 -10.47 11.91 42.39
C GLU A 87 -10.27 13.16 43.27
N GLY A 88 -11.17 14.14 43.16
CA GLY A 88 -11.15 15.35 43.99
C GLY A 88 -9.86 16.20 43.87
N GLY A 89 -9.26 16.27 42.68
CA GLY A 89 -8.01 17.01 42.44
C GLY A 89 -6.73 16.30 42.88
N ARG A 90 -6.82 15.01 43.26
CA ARG A 90 -5.69 14.19 43.73
C ARG A 90 -5.51 12.98 42.82
N MET A 91 -4.27 12.55 42.60
CA MET A 91 -3.96 11.29 41.89
C MET A 91 -3.68 10.19 42.92
N ASN A 92 -4.50 9.14 42.94
CA ASN A 92 -4.34 7.99 43.84
C ASN A 92 -3.76 6.81 43.05
N PHE A 93 -2.43 6.64 43.08
CA PHE A 93 -1.76 5.51 42.44
C PHE A 93 -1.13 4.58 43.48
N GLY A 94 -1.30 3.27 43.28
CA GLY A 94 -0.61 2.23 44.05
C GLY A 94 0.22 1.37 43.12
N MET A 95 1.50 1.15 43.44
CA MET A 95 2.40 0.30 42.65
C MET A 95 2.67 -1.01 43.39
N ALA A 96 2.34 -2.14 42.75
CA ALA A 96 2.74 -3.45 43.22
C ALA A 96 3.99 -3.91 42.45
N VAL A 97 5.14 -3.99 43.15
CA VAL A 97 6.43 -4.38 42.57
C VAL A 97 6.61 -5.90 42.50
N THR A 98 5.76 -6.58 41.73
CA THR A 98 5.84 -8.03 41.54
C THR A 98 6.72 -8.41 40.35
N PHE A 99 7.94 -7.89 40.29
CA PHE A 99 8.85 -8.03 39.13
C PHE A 99 9.15 -9.48 38.71
N PHE A 100 9.06 -10.43 39.64
CA PHE A 100 9.34 -11.85 39.41
C PHE A 100 8.15 -12.76 39.74
N LYS A 101 6.94 -12.19 39.85
CA LYS A 101 5.71 -12.94 40.06
C LYS A 101 4.62 -12.47 39.08
N PRO A 102 4.49 -13.13 37.91
CA PRO A 102 5.31 -14.24 37.41
C PRO A 102 6.69 -13.85 36.85
N LEU A 103 7.59 -14.82 36.67
CA LEU A 103 8.90 -14.58 36.05
C LEU A 103 8.75 -14.11 34.59
N PRO A 104 9.63 -13.23 34.08
CA PRO A 104 9.61 -12.83 32.67
C PRO A 104 9.95 -14.01 31.74
N CYS A 105 9.35 -14.01 30.54
CA CYS A 105 9.71 -14.99 29.52
C CYS A 105 11.11 -14.72 28.94
N THR A 106 11.99 -15.72 28.98
CA THR A 106 13.34 -15.66 28.38
C THR A 106 13.48 -16.59 27.17
N ALA A 107 12.55 -17.52 26.97
CA ALA A 107 12.53 -18.43 25.83
C ALA A 107 12.37 -17.64 24.51
N GLY A 108 13.21 -17.93 23.52
CA GLY A 108 13.22 -17.25 22.21
C GLY A 108 14.13 -16.02 22.11
N TYR A 109 14.74 -15.59 23.21
CA TYR A 109 15.69 -14.46 23.22
C TYR A 109 17.17 -14.87 23.10
N GLY A 110 17.48 -16.17 23.18
CA GLY A 110 18.86 -16.69 23.27
C GLY A 110 19.77 -16.35 22.07
N GLY A 111 19.22 -16.05 20.90
CA GLY A 111 19.98 -15.57 19.73
C GLY A 111 20.44 -14.10 19.84
N THR A 112 20.01 -13.39 20.87
CA THR A 112 20.36 -11.98 21.08
C THR A 112 21.66 -11.90 21.87
N ARG A 113 22.72 -11.37 21.24
CA ARG A 113 23.99 -11.15 21.90
C ARG A 113 23.84 -10.05 22.97
N TYR A 114 24.16 -10.37 24.22
CA TYR A 114 24.24 -9.38 25.28
C TYR A 114 25.34 -8.35 24.96
N ARG A 115 25.02 -7.07 25.11
CA ARG A 115 25.95 -5.95 24.95
C ARG A 115 25.91 -5.09 26.20
N ASN A 116 27.09 -4.78 26.74
CA ASN A 116 27.20 -3.92 27.90
C ASN A 116 26.82 -2.47 27.52
N GLY A 117 26.16 -1.74 28.43
CA GLY A 117 25.75 -0.36 28.17
C GLY A 117 26.91 0.64 28.00
N LEU A 118 28.11 0.28 28.44
CA LEU A 118 29.33 1.08 28.28
C LEU A 118 30.08 0.78 26.98
N ASP A 119 29.68 -0.25 26.24
CA ASP A 119 30.24 -0.51 24.91
C ASP A 119 29.70 0.58 23.95
N LEU A 120 30.60 1.28 23.25
CA LEU A 120 30.25 2.28 22.22
C LEU A 120 30.73 1.86 20.82
N GLY A 121 31.28 0.64 20.69
CA GLY A 121 31.70 0.08 19.41
C GLY A 121 30.53 -0.28 18.50
N THR A 122 30.83 -0.71 17.28
CA THR A 122 29.83 -1.09 16.28
C THR A 122 28.85 -2.11 16.82
N ALA A 123 27.55 -1.78 16.76
CA ALA A 123 26.50 -2.68 17.21
C ALA A 123 26.44 -3.95 16.34
N PRO A 124 26.27 -5.15 16.94
CA PRO A 124 25.99 -6.35 16.16
C PRO A 124 24.64 -6.23 15.44
N ALA A 125 24.42 -7.09 14.44
CA ALA A 125 23.14 -7.15 13.74
C ALA A 125 21.98 -7.34 14.73
N LEU A 126 20.92 -6.57 14.54
CA LEU A 126 19.72 -6.65 15.37
C LEU A 126 19.03 -8.00 15.16
N ASN A 127 18.77 -8.71 16.27
CA ASN A 127 17.98 -9.93 16.22
C ASN A 127 16.49 -9.59 16.01
N THR A 128 16.04 -9.58 14.76
CA THR A 128 14.64 -9.33 14.37
C THR A 128 13.70 -10.48 14.70
N GLY A 129 14.24 -11.66 15.04
CA GLY A 129 13.48 -12.83 15.48
C GLY A 129 13.29 -12.92 16.99
N ALA A 130 13.81 -11.96 17.77
CA ALA A 130 13.69 -11.96 19.23
C ALA A 130 12.21 -11.81 19.67
N ALA A 131 11.63 -12.90 20.16
CA ALA A 131 10.27 -12.91 20.71
C ALA A 131 10.14 -13.99 21.78
N CYS A 132 9.21 -13.80 22.72
CA CYS A 132 8.87 -14.86 23.67
C CYS A 132 8.23 -16.05 22.93
N THR A 133 8.81 -17.24 23.08
CA THR A 133 8.28 -18.51 22.52
C THR A 133 7.61 -19.40 23.57
N GLY A 134 7.56 -18.96 24.83
CA GLY A 134 6.89 -19.68 25.91
C GLY A 134 5.38 -19.74 25.72
N SER A 135 4.75 -20.83 26.19
CA SER A 135 3.28 -20.94 26.17
C SER A 135 2.65 -20.07 27.25
N ALA A 136 1.48 -19.50 26.98
CA ALA A 136 0.73 -18.71 27.97
C ALA A 136 0.37 -19.51 29.24
N ALA A 137 0.27 -20.84 29.12
CA ALA A 137 0.00 -21.75 30.23
C ALA A 137 1.21 -22.01 31.15
N ALA A 138 2.43 -21.61 30.75
CA ALA A 138 3.66 -21.93 31.49
C ALA A 138 3.84 -21.13 32.79
N GLY A 139 2.89 -20.27 33.18
CA GLY A 139 2.98 -19.48 34.42
C GLY A 139 4.08 -18.42 34.41
N VAL A 140 4.67 -18.13 33.24
CA VAL A 140 5.61 -17.03 33.01
C VAL A 140 4.89 -15.86 32.33
N ASN A 141 5.41 -14.65 32.50
CA ASN A 141 4.90 -13.46 31.82
C ASN A 141 5.22 -13.54 30.31
N VAL A 142 4.29 -14.11 29.54
CA VAL A 142 4.29 -14.14 28.05
C VAL A 142 3.73 -12.82 27.51
N ARG A 143 4.34 -11.69 27.90
CA ARG A 143 4.00 -10.37 27.35
C ARG A 143 4.88 -10.09 26.13
N GLY A 144 4.31 -9.58 25.06
CA GLY A 144 5.07 -9.22 23.86
C GLY A 144 4.22 -9.18 22.60
N SER A 145 4.87 -8.88 21.48
CA SER A 145 4.24 -8.73 20.15
C SER A 145 3.70 -10.04 19.56
N ALA A 146 3.97 -11.19 20.18
CA ALA A 146 3.49 -12.50 19.71
C ALA A 146 1.96 -12.60 19.65
N HIS A 147 1.25 -11.87 20.52
CA HIS A 147 -0.22 -11.85 20.58
C HIS A 147 -0.85 -10.66 19.87
N ALA A 148 -0.04 -9.76 19.29
CA ALA A 148 -0.58 -8.64 18.52
C ALA A 148 -1.19 -9.15 17.20
N PRO A 149 -2.31 -8.56 16.74
CA PRO A 149 -2.85 -8.88 15.43
C PRO A 149 -1.80 -8.72 14.33
N LYS A 150 -1.61 -9.76 13.51
CA LYS A 150 -0.67 -9.72 12.39
C LYS A 150 -1.31 -9.08 11.17
N GLY A 151 -0.52 -8.24 10.48
CA GLY A 151 -0.90 -7.60 9.24
C GLY A 151 -0.06 -8.01 8.03
N GLY A 152 0.87 -8.96 8.15
CA GLY A 152 1.82 -9.27 7.08
C GLY A 152 2.95 -8.24 6.93
N PRO A 153 3.82 -8.42 5.92
CA PRO A 153 4.95 -7.50 5.68
C PRO A 153 4.46 -6.09 5.34
N VAL A 154 5.35 -5.10 5.44
CA VAL A 154 5.05 -3.74 4.97
C VAL A 154 4.93 -3.78 3.44
N PRO A 155 3.83 -3.27 2.85
CA PRO A 155 3.69 -3.19 1.40
C PRO A 155 4.79 -2.33 0.79
N SER A 156 5.21 -2.65 -0.43
CA SER A 156 6.13 -1.81 -1.19
C SER A 156 5.44 -0.49 -1.53
N PRO A 157 6.07 0.67 -1.32
CA PRO A 157 5.48 1.96 -1.69
C PRO A 157 5.10 2.01 -3.18
N ALA A 158 3.93 2.58 -3.46
CA ALA A 158 3.50 2.82 -4.83
C ALA A 158 4.45 3.81 -5.51
N ARG A 159 4.74 3.57 -6.78
CA ARG A 159 5.64 4.41 -7.58
C ARG A 159 4.82 5.41 -8.39
N PRO A 160 5.13 6.72 -8.34
CA PRO A 160 4.53 7.70 -9.23
C PRO A 160 4.77 7.34 -10.69
N GLY A 161 3.77 7.56 -11.54
CA GLY A 161 3.87 7.32 -12.99
C GLY A 161 4.86 8.26 -13.67
N SER A 162 5.04 9.47 -13.15
CA SER A 162 6.00 10.47 -13.60
C SER A 162 6.72 11.05 -12.39
N LEU A 163 8.01 11.35 -12.55
CA LEU A 163 8.80 11.99 -11.50
C LEU A 163 9.38 13.30 -12.03
N PRO A 164 9.59 14.31 -11.16
CA PRO A 164 10.31 15.52 -11.56
C PRO A 164 11.68 15.14 -12.15
N SER A 165 12.00 15.67 -13.33
CA SER A 165 13.30 15.48 -13.99
C SER A 165 14.43 15.83 -13.02
N GLY A 166 15.09 14.80 -12.49
CA GLY A 166 16.08 14.92 -11.42
C GLY A 166 16.11 13.73 -10.47
N SER A 167 15.00 13.00 -10.32
CA SER A 167 15.00 11.72 -9.60
C SER A 167 15.14 10.55 -10.60
N THR A 168 16.35 10.34 -11.10
CA THR A 168 16.71 9.02 -11.61
C THR A 168 16.49 8.02 -10.47
N GLY A 169 15.59 7.06 -10.68
CA GLY A 169 15.21 6.09 -9.67
C GLY A 169 16.43 5.52 -8.95
N ALA A 170 16.44 5.64 -7.63
CA ALA A 170 17.37 4.95 -6.77
C ALA A 170 17.13 3.44 -6.90
N THR A 171 17.71 2.86 -7.93
CA THR A 171 18.07 1.45 -7.98
C THR A 171 19.23 1.32 -7.00
N GLY A 172 18.96 0.87 -5.78
CA GLY A 172 19.97 0.91 -4.72
C GLY A 172 19.61 0.12 -3.47
N GLY A 173 19.53 -1.20 -3.61
CA GLY A 173 19.70 -2.15 -2.52
C GLY A 173 20.57 -3.30 -3.02
N THR A 174 21.89 -3.13 -2.90
CA THR A 174 22.93 -4.05 -3.37
C THR A 174 23.00 -5.31 -2.51
N GLY A 175 22.81 -6.47 -3.15
CA GLY A 175 23.10 -7.78 -2.58
C GLY A 175 22.81 -8.93 -3.55
N GLY A 176 23.76 -9.25 -4.44
CA GLY A 176 23.93 -10.60 -4.99
C GLY A 176 23.41 -10.90 -6.41
N THR A 177 24.35 -10.89 -7.37
CA THR A 177 24.47 -11.75 -8.57
C THR A 177 23.27 -11.89 -9.54
N SER A 178 23.47 -11.28 -10.72
CA SER A 178 23.16 -11.78 -12.06
C SER A 178 22.00 -12.79 -12.21
N GLY A 179 20.86 -12.29 -12.67
CA GLY A 179 19.75 -13.09 -13.15
C GLY A 179 18.63 -12.20 -13.68
N THR A 180 18.59 -12.04 -15.00
CA THR A 180 17.52 -11.42 -15.78
C THR A 180 16.12 -11.83 -15.29
N SER A 181 15.33 -10.88 -14.80
CA SER A 181 13.87 -10.80 -15.00
C SER A 181 13.29 -9.67 -14.15
N SER A 182 13.16 -8.48 -14.75
CA SER A 182 12.15 -7.54 -14.31
C SER A 182 10.78 -8.17 -14.59
N THR A 183 10.24 -8.92 -13.63
CA THR A 183 8.80 -9.19 -13.56
C THR A 183 8.12 -7.85 -13.31
N GLY A 184 7.90 -7.13 -14.41
CA GLY A 184 7.02 -5.98 -14.45
C GLY A 184 5.70 -6.38 -13.82
N GLN A 185 5.31 -5.64 -12.80
CA GLN A 185 4.02 -5.76 -12.14
C GLN A 185 2.95 -5.45 -13.19
N ALA A 186 2.47 -6.49 -13.86
CA ALA A 186 1.38 -6.42 -14.80
C ALA A 186 0.14 -6.00 -14.01
N LEU A 187 -0.48 -4.88 -14.39
CA LEU A 187 -1.82 -4.56 -13.93
C LEU A 187 -2.75 -5.70 -14.38
N PRO A 188 -3.48 -6.35 -13.45
CA PRO A 188 -4.39 -7.41 -13.82
C PRO A 188 -5.52 -6.83 -14.68
N GLY A 189 -5.57 -7.28 -15.93
CA GLY A 189 -6.78 -7.44 -16.72
C GLY A 189 -7.55 -6.18 -17.10
N ALA A 190 -7.17 -5.56 -18.21
CA ALA A 190 -8.14 -4.83 -19.03
C ALA A 190 -8.55 -5.60 -20.30
N LEU A 191 -7.65 -6.19 -21.10
CA LEU A 191 -8.10 -6.76 -22.40
C LEU A 191 -7.25 -7.90 -23.00
N ALA A 192 -6.68 -8.80 -22.19
CA ALA A 192 -5.97 -10.00 -22.68
C ALA A 192 -4.95 -9.73 -23.82
N LEU A 193 -4.37 -8.53 -23.89
CA LEU A 193 -3.35 -8.17 -24.86
C LEU A 193 -1.99 -8.70 -24.39
N PRO A 194 -1.13 -9.17 -25.31
CA PRO A 194 0.25 -9.52 -24.99
C PRO A 194 0.97 -8.29 -24.40
N GLY A 195 1.64 -8.49 -23.26
CA GLY A 195 2.34 -7.43 -22.55
C GLY A 195 3.46 -6.84 -23.40
N GLN A 196 3.35 -5.55 -23.71
CA GLN A 196 4.43 -4.80 -24.37
C GLN A 196 5.60 -4.67 -23.40
N SER A 197 6.77 -5.19 -23.79
CA SER A 197 8.03 -5.04 -23.06
C SER A 197 8.56 -3.63 -23.28
N GLY A 198 7.99 -2.67 -22.56
CA GLY A 198 8.23 -1.25 -22.72
C GLY A 198 7.07 -0.47 -22.11
N GLY A 199 6.96 -0.55 -20.78
CA GLY A 199 5.93 0.16 -20.04
C GLY A 199 6.14 1.68 -20.10
N PRO A 200 5.07 2.47 -20.15
CA PRO A 200 5.16 3.92 -20.23
C PRO A 200 5.83 4.52 -19.00
N THR A 201 6.70 5.50 -19.23
CA THR A 201 7.50 6.17 -18.20
C THR A 201 6.84 7.43 -17.63
N ASP A 202 5.61 7.72 -18.07
CA ASP A 202 4.78 8.85 -17.67
C ASP A 202 3.28 8.49 -17.78
N MET A 203 2.41 9.35 -17.22
CA MET A 203 0.96 9.13 -17.29
C MET A 203 0.42 9.25 -18.72
N ALA A 204 1.08 10.05 -19.57
CA ALA A 204 0.71 10.21 -20.97
C ALA A 204 0.88 8.90 -21.75
N GLY A 205 2.00 8.20 -21.55
CA GLY A 205 2.22 6.88 -22.10
C GLY A 205 1.29 5.82 -21.50
N LEU A 206 0.97 5.90 -20.19
CA LEU A 206 0.06 4.95 -19.52
C LEU A 206 -1.35 5.00 -20.11
N LEU A 207 -1.75 6.17 -20.59
CA LEU A 207 -3.05 6.42 -21.21
C LEU A 207 -3.01 6.34 -22.75
N GLY A 208 -1.87 5.96 -23.35
CA GLY A 208 -1.73 5.78 -24.80
C GLY A 208 -1.74 7.09 -25.60
N LEU A 209 -1.37 8.22 -25.00
CA LEU A 209 -1.47 9.56 -25.59
C LEU A 209 -0.22 9.98 -26.39
N ASP A 210 0.80 9.12 -26.51
CA ASP A 210 2.09 9.43 -27.17
C ASP A 210 2.09 9.19 -28.69
N THR A 211 1.12 8.48 -29.25
CA THR A 211 1.09 8.21 -30.70
C THR A 211 0.61 9.44 -31.47
N GLY A 212 1.51 10.40 -31.74
CA GLY A 212 1.14 11.55 -32.58
C GLY A 212 2.14 12.69 -32.69
N SER A 213 3.41 12.44 -33.03
CA SER A 213 4.23 13.46 -33.73
C SER A 213 5.42 12.84 -34.46
N ALA A 214 5.17 12.33 -35.67
CA ALA A 214 6.20 12.22 -36.69
C ALA A 214 5.65 12.84 -37.97
N ARG A 215 6.16 14.03 -38.28
CA ARG A 215 6.13 14.63 -39.62
C ARG A 215 7.07 13.88 -40.54
#